data_AF-A0A9C5ZBD8-F1
#
_entry.id   AF-A0A9C5ZBD8-F1
#
_cell.length_a   1.000
_cell.length_b   1.000
_cell.length_c   1.000
_cell.angle_alpha   90.00
_cell.angle_beta   90.00
_cell.angle_gamma   90.00
#
_symmetry.space_group_name_H-M   'P 1'
#
loop_
_entity.id
_entity.type
_entity.pdbx_description
1 polymer ?
#
loop_
_entity_poly.entity_id
_entity_poly.type
_entity_poly.pdbx_seq_one_letter_code
_entity_poly.pdbx_strand_id
1 'polypeptide(L)'
;MKAIQILRPLRNMQNSNFSPNGCVLRSIGIEVLRNVLKLKKYTEYSVRAQFITDENVEEKAQLLLEQYARTGSLFPHNVALMPVGDDFRYNEEREIKQQYTNYKKLIDHSMNNKRMYNVDISFGTPKDYFREIRKRTKDFPTFKGDFFVYSDIFSEGRPAYWSGFYTTRPYYKILSSDLEHNLRAAEILFTLAYNTARQQKHENAIKIFKKNYEKMIHARRNLGLFQYHDAITGTSKAAVMRDYGTRLFETITTIDIKYKKCAPLCTRKR
;
A
#
# COMPACT_ATOMS: atom_id res chain seq x y z
N MET A 1 -23.70 8.93 -13.56
CA MET A 1 -22.62 8.63 -12.58
C MET A 1 -21.33 8.27 -13.33
N LYS A 2 -20.14 8.58 -12.82
CA LYS A 2 -18.86 8.14 -13.43
C LYS A 2 -18.17 7.12 -12.53
N ALA A 3 -17.75 5.98 -13.06
CA ALA A 3 -16.98 4.99 -12.30
C ALA A 3 -15.62 4.74 -12.95
N ILE A 4 -14.56 4.75 -12.14
CA ILE A 4 -13.21 4.45 -12.58
C ILE A 4 -12.75 3.19 -11.86
N GLN A 5 -12.60 2.14 -12.65
CA GLN A 5 -12.21 0.84 -12.16
C GLN A 5 -10.70 0.66 -12.23
N ILE A 6 -10.08 0.31 -11.11
CA ILE A 6 -8.62 0.20 -11.01
C ILE A 6 -8.24 -1.25 -10.79
N LEU A 7 -7.70 -1.89 -11.83
CA LEU A 7 -7.05 -3.21 -11.73
C LEU A 7 -5.65 -3.01 -11.15
N ARG A 8 -5.44 -3.37 -9.89
CA ARG A 8 -4.11 -3.37 -9.27
C ARG A 8 -3.97 -4.50 -8.25
N PRO A 9 -2.78 -5.11 -8.14
CA PRO A 9 -2.45 -5.86 -6.93
C PRO A 9 -2.54 -4.90 -5.74
N LEU A 10 -3.42 -5.19 -4.78
CA LEU A 10 -3.33 -4.53 -3.49
C LEU A 10 -2.10 -5.12 -2.80
N ARG A 11 -1.13 -4.28 -2.48
CA ARG A 11 0.01 -4.71 -1.66
C ARG A 11 -0.42 -4.63 -0.21
N ASN A 12 -0.70 -5.80 0.36
CA ASN A 12 -0.95 -6.05 1.79
C ASN A 12 -1.84 -4.99 2.46
N MET A 13 -3.13 -5.28 2.52
CA MET A 13 -3.89 -5.06 3.74
C MET A 13 -4.12 -6.45 4.34
N GLN A 14 -3.11 -7.03 5.01
CA GLN A 14 -3.28 -8.38 5.56
C GLN A 14 -4.42 -8.44 6.58
N ASN A 15 -5.32 -9.37 6.31
CA ASN A 15 -6.16 -10.13 7.24
C ASN A 15 -6.48 -9.42 8.57
N SER A 16 -7.53 -8.60 8.56
CA SER A 16 -8.54 -8.88 9.55
C SER A 16 -9.46 -9.95 8.95
N ASN A 17 -9.71 -11.03 9.68
CA ASN A 17 -10.75 -12.01 9.36
C ASN A 17 -12.13 -11.35 9.58
N PHE A 18 -12.41 -10.26 8.86
CA PHE A 18 -13.59 -9.41 9.08
C PHE A 18 -14.86 -10.24 9.09
N SER A 19 -15.59 -10.16 10.20
CA SER A 19 -16.95 -10.65 10.30
C SER A 19 -17.95 -9.63 9.75
N PRO A 20 -19.23 -10.01 9.59
CA PRO A 20 -20.11 -9.44 8.57
C PRO A 20 -20.49 -7.97 8.70
N ASN A 21 -20.35 -7.33 9.87
CA ASN A 21 -21.19 -6.16 10.18
C ASN A 21 -20.46 -4.85 10.51
N GLY A 22 -19.23 -4.62 10.06
CA GLY A 22 -18.63 -3.29 10.26
C GLY A 22 -17.55 -2.89 9.29
N CYS A 23 -17.99 -2.39 8.15
CA CYS A 23 -17.43 -1.22 7.51
C CYS A 23 -18.46 -0.73 6.48
N VAL A 24 -19.03 0.46 6.69
CA VAL A 24 -20.03 1.06 5.78
C VAL A 24 -19.44 1.30 4.37
N LEU A 25 -18.11 1.24 4.21
CA LEU A 25 -17.43 1.24 2.91
C LEU A 25 -17.13 -0.17 2.35
N ARG A 26 -17.20 -1.24 3.15
CA ARG A 26 -17.17 -2.63 2.64
C ARG A 26 -18.53 -3.13 2.18
N SER A 27 -19.63 -2.69 2.81
CA SER A 27 -20.95 -3.25 2.50
C SER A 27 -21.56 -2.72 1.18
N ILE A 28 -21.09 -1.59 0.66
CA ILE A 28 -21.73 -0.92 -0.49
C ILE A 28 -21.05 -1.23 -1.84
N GLY A 29 -19.87 -1.87 -1.83
CA GLY A 29 -19.10 -2.11 -3.06
C GLY A 29 -18.60 -3.53 -3.27
N ILE A 30 -18.82 -4.46 -2.33
CA ILE A 30 -18.17 -5.78 -2.34
C ILE A 30 -19.14 -6.93 -2.66
N GLU A 31 -20.44 -6.74 -2.46
CA GLU A 31 -21.41 -7.84 -2.55
C GLU A 31 -21.63 -8.35 -3.99
N VAL A 32 -21.36 -7.52 -5.00
CA VAL A 32 -21.43 -7.91 -6.42
C VAL A 32 -20.08 -8.35 -7.00
N LEU A 33 -18.93 -8.00 -6.39
CA LEU A 33 -17.64 -8.04 -7.10
C LEU A 33 -16.45 -8.66 -6.36
N ARG A 34 -16.67 -9.38 -5.25
CA ARG A 34 -15.66 -10.36 -4.78
C ARG A 34 -15.64 -11.67 -5.59
N ASN A 35 -16.43 -11.74 -6.67
CA ASN A 35 -16.87 -13.00 -7.27
C ASN A 35 -16.32 -13.24 -8.69
N VAL A 36 -14.99 -13.27 -8.85
CA VAL A 36 -14.35 -13.81 -10.07
C VAL A 36 -13.36 -14.96 -9.76
N LEU A 37 -13.31 -15.47 -8.53
CA LEU A 37 -12.33 -16.48 -8.15
C LEU A 37 -12.90 -17.85 -7.83
N LYS A 38 -12.57 -18.82 -8.69
CA LYS A 38 -12.30 -20.21 -8.26
C LYS A 38 -10.83 -20.32 -7.85
N LEU A 39 -10.45 -19.74 -6.70
CA LEU A 39 -9.17 -20.08 -6.04
C LEU A 39 -9.37 -20.12 -4.52
N LYS A 40 -9.84 -21.29 -4.05
CA LYS A 40 -9.54 -21.93 -2.75
C LYS A 40 -9.64 -21.15 -1.41
N LYS A 41 -10.44 -20.09 -1.28
CA LYS A 41 -10.93 -19.65 0.06
C LYS A 41 -12.38 -19.17 -0.03
N TYR A 42 -13.29 -20.01 0.44
CA TYR A 42 -14.71 -19.70 0.59
C TYR A 42 -14.89 -18.68 1.72
N THR A 43 -15.62 -17.60 1.46
CA THR A 43 -16.28 -16.81 2.52
C THR A 43 -17.79 -16.97 2.37
N GLU A 44 -18.52 -16.91 3.47
CA GLU A 44 -19.96 -17.20 3.61
C GLU A 44 -20.87 -16.38 2.67
N TYR A 45 -20.38 -15.26 2.14
CA TYR A 45 -21.09 -14.33 1.24
C TYR A 45 -20.73 -14.46 -0.24
N SER A 46 -20.00 -15.51 -0.62
CA SER A 46 -19.63 -15.76 -2.02
C SER A 46 -20.83 -16.33 -2.79
N VAL A 47 -21.74 -15.48 -3.26
CA VAL A 47 -22.60 -15.87 -4.39
C VAL A 47 -21.67 -16.40 -5.47
N ARG A 48 -21.90 -17.64 -5.95
CA ARG A 48 -20.97 -18.32 -6.87
C ARG A 48 -20.65 -17.40 -8.04
N ALA A 49 -19.38 -17.02 -8.16
CA ALA A 49 -18.83 -16.31 -9.31
C ALA A 49 -19.27 -16.97 -10.63
N GLN A 50 -19.81 -16.16 -11.55
CA GLN A 50 -20.24 -16.60 -12.88
C GLN A 50 -19.39 -15.92 -13.95
N PHE A 51 -19.08 -16.65 -15.03
CA PHE A 51 -18.51 -16.03 -16.22
C PHE A 51 -19.56 -15.13 -16.87
N ILE A 52 -19.10 -14.01 -17.43
CA ILE A 52 -19.96 -13.10 -18.17
C ILE A 52 -20.16 -13.63 -19.58
N THR A 53 -21.40 -13.96 -19.87
CA THR A 53 -21.89 -14.45 -21.16
C THR A 53 -22.92 -13.47 -21.69
N ASP A 54 -23.29 -13.63 -22.96
CA ASP A 54 -24.21 -12.68 -23.60
C ASP A 54 -25.63 -12.83 -23.02
N GLU A 55 -25.96 -13.98 -22.43
CA GLU A 55 -27.24 -14.24 -21.77
C GLU A 55 -27.35 -13.57 -20.38
N ASN A 56 -26.24 -13.37 -19.68
CA ASN A 56 -26.24 -12.83 -18.31
C ASN A 56 -25.66 -11.41 -18.18
N VAL A 57 -25.07 -10.87 -19.24
CA VAL A 57 -24.36 -9.58 -19.19
C VAL A 57 -25.24 -8.42 -18.76
N GLU A 58 -26.51 -8.40 -19.18
CA GLU A 58 -27.49 -7.38 -18.78
C GLU A 58 -27.74 -7.39 -17.27
N GLU A 59 -28.14 -8.55 -16.74
CA GLU A 59 -28.42 -8.73 -15.31
C GLU A 59 -27.19 -8.39 -14.45
N LYS A 60 -26.00 -8.90 -14.84
CA LYS A 60 -24.76 -8.65 -14.10
C LYS A 60 -24.28 -7.21 -14.22
N ALA A 61 -24.48 -6.56 -15.37
CA ALA A 61 -24.19 -5.15 -15.52
C ALA A 61 -25.10 -4.31 -14.62
N GLN A 62 -26.41 -4.57 -14.59
CA GLN A 62 -27.32 -3.83 -13.72
C GLN A 62 -26.92 -3.93 -12.24
N LEU A 63 -26.64 -5.15 -11.76
CA LEU A 63 -26.15 -5.36 -10.39
C LEU A 63 -24.85 -4.59 -10.10
N LEU A 64 -23.91 -4.60 -11.05
CA LEU A 64 -22.66 -3.86 -10.96
C LEU A 64 -22.90 -2.34 -10.85
N LEU A 65 -23.75 -1.82 -11.72
CA LEU A 65 -24.09 -0.40 -11.81
C LEU A 65 -24.78 0.09 -10.54
N GLU A 66 -25.65 -0.72 -9.93
CA GLU A 66 -26.29 -0.39 -8.66
C GLU A 66 -25.26 -0.16 -7.55
N GLN A 67 -24.24 -1.03 -7.42
CA GLN A 67 -23.18 -0.84 -6.43
C GLN A 67 -22.32 0.38 -6.74
N TYR A 68 -22.01 0.61 -8.00
CA TYR A 68 -21.24 1.79 -8.42
C TYR A 68 -22.03 3.08 -8.15
N ALA A 69 -23.34 3.07 -8.34
CA ALA A 69 -24.21 4.21 -8.08
C ALA A 69 -24.28 4.51 -6.58
N ARG A 70 -24.48 3.49 -5.74
CA ARG A 70 -24.47 3.64 -4.27
C ARG A 70 -23.12 4.14 -3.77
N THR A 71 -22.01 3.65 -4.33
CA THR A 71 -20.67 4.14 -3.95
C THR A 71 -20.47 5.58 -4.39
N GLY A 72 -20.88 5.92 -5.62
CA GLY A 72 -20.79 7.27 -6.16
C GLY A 72 -21.64 8.29 -5.41
N SER A 73 -22.78 7.88 -4.84
CA SER A 73 -23.68 8.75 -4.07
C SER A 73 -23.16 9.10 -2.67
N LEU A 74 -22.13 8.42 -2.17
CA LEU A 74 -21.46 8.79 -0.92
C LEU A 74 -20.64 10.08 -1.05
N PHE A 75 -20.43 10.57 -2.28
CA PHE A 75 -19.58 11.73 -2.55
C PHE A 75 -20.29 12.78 -3.41
N PRO A 76 -20.05 14.08 -3.18
CA PRO A 76 -20.75 15.15 -3.89
C PRO A 76 -20.40 15.23 -5.39
N HIS A 77 -19.29 14.65 -5.82
CA HIS A 77 -18.86 14.67 -7.23
C HIS A 77 -19.48 13.57 -8.10
N ASN A 78 -20.20 12.61 -7.51
CA ASN A 78 -20.78 11.47 -8.23
C ASN A 78 -19.77 10.75 -9.14
N VAL A 79 -18.59 10.49 -8.57
CA VAL A 79 -17.51 9.71 -9.19
C VAL A 79 -17.16 8.58 -8.23
N ALA A 80 -17.32 7.33 -8.66
CA ALA A 80 -16.95 6.16 -7.88
C ALA A 80 -15.53 5.70 -8.25
N LEU A 81 -14.69 5.50 -7.23
CA LEU A 81 -13.42 4.79 -7.35
C LEU A 81 -13.66 3.33 -6.95
N MET A 82 -13.45 2.40 -7.88
CA MET A 82 -13.67 0.97 -7.64
C MET A 82 -12.36 0.20 -7.75
N PRO A 83 -11.65 -0.03 -6.63
CA PRO A 83 -10.46 -0.88 -6.61
C PRO A 83 -10.86 -2.33 -6.87
N VAL A 84 -10.22 -2.95 -7.85
CA VAL A 84 -10.39 -4.37 -8.15
C VAL A 84 -9.05 -5.04 -7.97
N GLY A 85 -8.92 -5.74 -6.85
CA GLY A 85 -7.69 -6.34 -6.39
C GLY A 85 -7.82 -6.82 -4.96
N ASP A 86 -6.80 -7.51 -4.51
CA ASP A 86 -6.65 -8.03 -3.14
C ASP A 86 -5.16 -8.33 -2.92
N ASP A 87 -4.84 -8.82 -1.73
CA ASP A 87 -3.49 -9.24 -1.34
C ASP A 87 -2.90 -10.25 -2.34
N PHE A 88 -1.73 -9.92 -2.90
CA PHE A 88 -0.96 -10.78 -3.82
C PHE A 88 -1.72 -11.25 -5.08
N ARG A 89 -2.73 -10.50 -5.52
CA ARG A 89 -3.51 -10.81 -6.74
C ARG A 89 -2.75 -10.43 -8.02
N TYR A 90 -3.24 -10.91 -9.15
CA TYR A 90 -2.70 -10.70 -10.49
C TYR A 90 -1.30 -11.28 -10.69
N ASN A 91 -1.02 -12.39 -10.01
CA ASN A 91 0.24 -13.14 -10.13
C ASN A 91 0.15 -14.29 -11.15
N GLU A 92 -1.05 -14.64 -11.61
CA GLU A 92 -1.29 -15.68 -12.61
C GLU A 92 -1.93 -15.10 -13.88
N GLU A 93 -1.44 -15.52 -15.05
CA GLU A 93 -1.97 -15.06 -16.34
C GLU A 93 -3.46 -15.39 -16.51
N ARG A 94 -3.87 -16.59 -16.07
CA ARG A 94 -5.28 -17.02 -16.11
C ARG A 94 -6.18 -16.07 -15.33
N GLU A 95 -5.74 -15.65 -14.14
CA GLU A 95 -6.47 -14.70 -13.31
C GLU A 95 -6.62 -13.36 -14.03
N ILE A 96 -5.52 -12.81 -14.55
CA ILE A 96 -5.51 -11.53 -15.25
C ILE A 96 -6.48 -11.58 -16.44
N LYS A 97 -6.38 -12.62 -17.28
CA LYS A 97 -7.26 -12.82 -18.43
C LYS A 97 -8.72 -12.92 -18.01
N GLN A 98 -9.02 -13.71 -16.99
CA GLN A 98 -10.39 -13.89 -16.53
C GLN A 98 -10.98 -12.59 -15.98
N GLN A 99 -10.25 -11.86 -15.14
CA GLN A 99 -10.69 -10.58 -14.60
C GLN A 99 -10.92 -9.56 -15.71
N TYR A 100 -9.92 -9.37 -16.57
CA TYR A 100 -10.00 -8.40 -17.65
C TYR A 100 -11.15 -8.70 -18.60
N THR A 101 -11.29 -9.94 -19.09
CA THR A 101 -12.32 -10.30 -20.07
C THR A 101 -13.73 -10.10 -19.51
N ASN A 102 -14.00 -10.54 -18.28
CA ASN A 102 -15.33 -10.39 -17.68
C ASN A 102 -15.70 -8.91 -17.46
N TYR A 103 -14.78 -8.13 -16.88
CA TYR A 103 -15.04 -6.70 -16.68
C TYR A 103 -15.13 -5.93 -18.00
N LYS A 104 -14.34 -6.29 -19.00
CA LYS A 104 -14.42 -5.66 -20.32
C LYS A 104 -15.80 -5.86 -20.94
N LYS A 105 -16.37 -7.08 -20.87
CA LYS A 105 -17.74 -7.34 -21.33
C LYS A 105 -18.78 -6.47 -20.61
N LEU A 106 -18.70 -6.38 -19.28
CA LEU A 106 -19.63 -5.56 -18.48
C LEU A 106 -19.52 -4.07 -18.79
N ILE A 107 -18.29 -3.57 -18.91
CA ILE A 107 -18.00 -2.17 -19.26
C ILE A 107 -18.51 -1.89 -20.67
N ASP A 108 -18.20 -2.76 -21.64
CA ASP A 108 -18.62 -2.57 -23.04
C ASP A 108 -20.14 -2.57 -23.16
N HIS A 109 -20.82 -3.52 -22.51
CA HIS A 109 -22.28 -3.56 -22.45
C HIS A 109 -22.87 -2.27 -21.85
N SER A 110 -22.32 -1.81 -20.72
CA SER A 110 -22.77 -0.59 -20.05
C SER A 110 -22.52 0.67 -20.90
N MET A 111 -21.40 0.73 -21.60
CA MET A 111 -21.01 1.87 -22.43
C MET A 111 -21.75 1.90 -23.78
N ASN A 112 -22.07 0.75 -24.35
CA ASN A 112 -22.94 0.65 -25.54
C ASN A 112 -24.37 1.10 -25.22
N ASN A 113 -24.83 0.86 -23.99
CA ASN A 113 -26.14 1.27 -23.48
C ASN A 113 -26.08 2.53 -22.59
N LYS A 114 -25.07 3.39 -22.81
CA LYS A 114 -24.78 4.57 -21.96
C LYS A 114 -25.96 5.51 -21.76
N ARG A 115 -26.82 5.69 -22.78
CA ARG A 115 -28.00 6.55 -22.68
C ARG A 115 -29.06 5.99 -21.73
N MET A 116 -29.23 4.66 -21.71
CA MET A 116 -30.18 3.98 -20.83
C MET A 116 -29.73 4.05 -19.37
N TYR A 117 -28.45 3.77 -19.11
CA TYR A 117 -27.93 3.71 -17.75
C TYR A 117 -27.45 5.06 -17.19
N ASN A 118 -27.21 6.06 -18.05
CA ASN A 118 -26.63 7.35 -17.66
C ASN A 118 -25.31 7.21 -16.85
N VAL A 119 -24.43 6.32 -17.33
CA VAL A 119 -23.13 6.02 -16.70
C VAL A 119 -21.95 6.26 -17.64
N ASP A 120 -20.79 6.53 -17.05
CA ASP A 120 -19.51 6.61 -17.74
C ASP A 120 -18.51 5.74 -16.99
N ILE A 121 -18.12 4.60 -17.55
CA ILE A 121 -17.31 3.60 -16.86
C ILE A 121 -16.07 3.28 -17.69
N SER A 122 -14.92 3.27 -17.04
CA SER A 122 -13.68 2.87 -17.68
C SER A 122 -12.74 2.20 -16.70
N PHE A 123 -11.82 1.40 -17.23
CA PHE A 123 -10.57 1.16 -16.51
C PHE A 123 -9.80 2.46 -16.33
N GLY A 124 -9.04 2.56 -15.26
CA GLY A 124 -8.19 3.72 -15.01
C GLY A 124 -7.25 3.55 -13.83
N THR A 125 -6.70 4.68 -13.41
CA THR A 125 -5.72 4.80 -12.33
C THR A 125 -6.19 5.79 -11.28
N PRO A 126 -5.55 5.84 -10.09
CA PRO A 126 -5.94 6.82 -9.08
C PRO A 126 -5.78 8.25 -9.59
N LYS A 127 -4.82 8.48 -10.50
CA LYS A 127 -4.63 9.78 -11.18
C LYS A 127 -5.85 10.17 -12.01
N ASP A 128 -6.47 9.21 -12.71
CA ASP A 128 -7.67 9.48 -13.50
C ASP A 128 -8.85 9.83 -12.59
N TYR A 129 -9.01 9.11 -11.47
CA TYR A 129 -10.02 9.40 -10.46
C TYR A 129 -9.90 10.83 -9.91
N PHE A 130 -8.72 11.19 -9.39
CA PHE A 130 -8.51 12.54 -8.85
C PHE A 130 -8.62 13.64 -9.91
N ARG A 131 -8.27 13.35 -11.17
CA ARG A 131 -8.50 14.28 -12.28
C ARG A 131 -10.00 14.55 -12.49
N GLU A 132 -10.84 13.52 -12.42
CA GLU A 132 -12.29 13.69 -12.57
C GLU A 132 -12.93 14.37 -11.35
N ILE A 133 -12.46 14.09 -10.13
CA ILE A 133 -12.94 14.80 -8.94
C ILE A 133 -12.68 16.30 -9.08
N ARG A 134 -11.47 16.71 -9.47
CA ARG A 134 -11.09 18.13 -9.62
C ARG A 134 -11.90 18.89 -10.68
N LYS A 135 -12.46 18.18 -11.68
CA LYS A 135 -13.37 18.79 -12.66
C LYS A 135 -14.75 19.08 -12.08
N ARG A 136 -15.16 18.33 -11.05
CA ARG A 136 -16.53 18.32 -10.51
C ARG A 136 -16.64 18.95 -9.13
N THR A 137 -15.52 19.13 -8.44
CA THR A 137 -15.45 19.68 -7.08
C THR A 137 -14.44 20.82 -7.09
N LYS A 138 -14.88 22.01 -6.67
CA LYS A 138 -13.99 23.17 -6.48
C LYS A 138 -13.47 23.24 -5.05
N ASP A 139 -14.34 22.98 -4.09
CA ASP A 139 -14.05 23.15 -2.67
C ASP A 139 -14.07 21.80 -1.94
N PHE A 140 -13.04 21.55 -1.13
CA PHE A 140 -12.95 20.36 -0.27
C PHE A 140 -13.01 20.80 1.20
N PRO A 141 -13.67 20.01 2.07
CA PRO A 141 -13.66 20.29 3.49
C PRO A 141 -12.23 20.21 4.03
N THR A 142 -11.88 21.15 4.92
CA THR A 142 -10.63 21.10 5.67
C THR A 142 -10.80 20.22 6.90
N PHE A 143 -9.81 19.37 7.18
CA PHE A 143 -9.80 18.53 8.37
C PHE A 143 -8.47 18.70 9.13
N LYS A 144 -8.53 18.70 10.47
CA LYS A 144 -7.37 18.74 11.36
C LYS A 144 -7.54 17.68 12.44
N GLY A 145 -6.58 16.76 12.53
CA GLY A 145 -6.60 15.63 13.47
C GLY A 145 -5.83 14.44 12.89
N ASP A 146 -5.94 13.29 13.55
CA ASP A 146 -5.47 12.00 13.05
C ASP A 146 -6.63 10.99 12.99
N PHE A 147 -6.29 9.73 12.70
CA PHE A 147 -7.24 8.62 12.65
C PHE A 147 -6.84 7.50 13.63
N PHE A 148 -6.27 7.87 14.78
CA PHE A 148 -5.93 6.93 15.84
C PHE A 148 -6.88 7.07 17.05
N VAL A 149 -7.22 5.98 17.75
CA VAL A 149 -6.86 4.58 17.49
C VAL A 149 -7.85 3.94 16.52
N TYR A 150 -7.36 3.27 15.48
CA TYR A 150 -8.21 2.53 14.54
C TYR A 150 -8.93 1.37 15.23
N SER A 151 -10.21 1.18 14.90
CA SER A 151 -10.98 0.00 15.27
C SER A 151 -11.75 -0.55 14.08
N ASP A 152 -11.70 -1.87 13.91
CA ASP A 152 -12.68 -2.59 13.08
C ASP A 152 -13.73 -3.28 13.97
N ILE A 153 -14.76 -3.82 13.35
CA ILE A 153 -15.77 -4.64 14.04
C ILE A 153 -15.59 -6.07 13.54
N PHE A 154 -15.35 -6.98 14.48
CA PHE A 154 -15.13 -8.40 14.21
C PHE A 154 -16.38 -9.24 14.54
N SER A 155 -16.27 -10.58 14.62
CA SER A 155 -17.32 -11.62 14.74
C SER A 155 -18.40 -11.36 15.77
N GLU A 156 -18.07 -10.58 16.79
CA GLU A 156 -18.93 -10.37 17.94
C GLU A 156 -19.68 -9.03 17.88
N GLY A 157 -19.60 -8.30 16.76
CA GLY A 157 -20.25 -6.99 16.61
C GLY A 157 -19.68 -5.90 17.53
N ARG A 158 -18.56 -6.17 18.20
CA ARG A 158 -17.87 -5.25 19.11
C ARG A 158 -16.67 -4.61 18.42
N PRO A 159 -16.36 -3.33 18.71
CA PRO A 159 -15.15 -2.68 18.23
C PRO A 159 -13.90 -3.40 18.75
N ALA A 160 -13.00 -3.78 17.85
CA ALA A 160 -11.67 -4.28 18.16
C ALA A 160 -10.67 -3.16 17.87
N TYR A 161 -10.12 -2.54 18.93
CA TYR A 161 -9.14 -1.47 18.80
C TYR A 161 -7.74 -2.01 18.53
N TRP A 162 -7.06 -1.45 17.54
CA TRP A 162 -5.73 -1.91 17.11
C TRP A 162 -4.62 -1.14 17.82
N SER A 163 -4.70 -0.98 19.14
CA SER A 163 -3.63 -0.33 19.92
C SER A 163 -2.48 -1.28 20.28
N GLY A 164 -2.69 -2.60 20.22
CA GLY A 164 -1.69 -3.58 20.65
C GLY A 164 -0.38 -3.50 19.86
N PHE A 165 -0.44 -3.23 18.54
CA PHE A 165 0.76 -3.18 17.71
C PHE A 165 1.69 -1.98 18.03
N TYR A 166 1.20 -1.00 18.79
CA TYR A 166 2.05 0.08 19.31
C TYR A 166 3.17 -0.46 20.21
N THR A 167 2.96 -1.58 20.89
CA THR A 167 3.94 -2.18 21.81
C THR A 167 4.51 -3.52 21.32
N THR A 168 3.77 -4.27 20.48
CA THR A 168 4.18 -5.61 20.01
C THR A 168 5.63 -5.66 19.52
N ARG A 169 6.41 -6.59 20.08
CA ARG A 169 7.85 -6.81 19.78
C ARG A 169 8.69 -5.51 19.89
N PRO A 170 8.78 -4.92 21.10
CA PRO A 170 9.38 -3.60 21.30
C PRO A 170 10.88 -3.55 20.96
N TYR A 171 11.58 -4.68 21.07
CA TYR A 171 13.00 -4.78 20.75
C TYR A 171 13.32 -4.33 19.31
N TYR A 172 12.52 -4.74 18.31
CA TYR A 172 12.77 -4.33 16.93
C TYR A 172 12.43 -2.85 16.69
N LYS A 173 11.46 -2.29 17.44
CA LYS A 173 11.13 -0.87 17.37
C LYS A 173 12.32 -0.03 17.85
N ILE A 174 12.96 -0.43 18.95
CA ILE A 174 14.19 0.20 19.47
C ILE A 174 15.31 0.11 18.43
N LEU A 175 15.58 -1.09 17.88
CA LEU A 175 16.61 -1.27 16.85
C LEU A 175 16.37 -0.39 15.61
N SER A 176 15.11 -0.19 15.21
CA SER A 176 14.77 0.71 14.11
C SER A 176 15.15 2.16 14.43
N SER A 177 14.83 2.64 15.63
CA SER A 177 15.18 4.00 16.08
C SER A 177 16.70 4.19 16.17
N ASP A 178 17.43 3.20 16.69
CA ASP A 178 18.90 3.23 16.73
C ASP A 178 19.51 3.27 15.34
N LEU A 179 19.00 2.44 14.42
CA LEU A 179 19.46 2.45 13.03
C LEU A 179 19.16 3.79 12.35
N GLU A 180 17.97 4.36 12.56
CA GLU A 180 17.60 5.67 12.02
C GLU A 180 18.57 6.77 12.49
N HIS A 181 18.83 6.83 13.79
CA HIS A 181 19.77 7.79 14.38
C HIS A 181 21.18 7.64 13.78
N ASN A 182 21.70 6.42 13.78
CA ASN A 182 23.05 6.12 13.31
C ASN A 182 23.21 6.38 11.81
N LEU A 183 22.19 6.02 11.01
CA LEU A 183 22.19 6.27 9.57
C LEU A 183 22.22 7.77 9.28
N ARG A 184 21.36 8.55 9.95
CA ARG A 184 21.35 10.02 9.81
C ARG A 184 22.71 10.62 10.13
N ALA A 185 23.31 10.23 11.26
CA ALA A 185 24.62 10.74 11.66
C ALA A 185 25.71 10.36 10.64
N ALA A 186 25.70 9.13 10.15
CA ALA A 186 26.63 8.64 9.14
C ALA A 186 26.49 9.40 7.81
N GLU A 187 25.28 9.71 7.36
CA GLU A 187 25.03 10.48 6.14
C GLU A 187 25.54 11.92 6.21
N ILE A 188 25.32 12.58 7.35
CA ILE A 188 25.82 13.94 7.59
C ILE A 188 27.34 13.93 7.55
N LEU A 189 27.98 13.03 8.31
CA LEU A 189 29.44 12.91 8.35
C LEU A 189 30.03 12.55 7.00
N PHE A 190 29.42 11.60 6.29
CA PHE A 190 29.82 11.23 4.94
C PHE A 190 29.82 12.45 4.02
N THR A 191 28.75 13.24 4.04
CA THR A 191 28.61 14.44 3.20
C THR A 191 29.70 15.47 3.52
N LEU A 192 29.96 15.75 4.80
CA LEU A 192 31.00 16.67 5.23
C LEU A 192 32.41 16.18 4.84
N ALA A 193 32.72 14.92 5.16
CA ALA A 193 34.04 14.34 4.93
C ALA A 193 34.34 14.19 3.42
N TYR A 194 33.35 13.75 2.64
CA TYR A 194 33.49 13.62 1.19
C TYR A 194 33.75 14.97 0.52
N ASN A 195 32.99 16.01 0.88
CA ASN A 195 33.19 17.35 0.33
C ASN A 195 34.54 17.95 0.75
N THR A 196 34.95 17.75 2.00
CA THR A 196 36.27 18.18 2.49
C THR A 196 37.40 17.51 1.71
N ALA A 197 37.33 16.19 1.53
CA ALA A 197 38.32 15.44 0.75
C ALA A 197 38.37 15.88 -0.73
N ARG A 198 37.22 16.22 -1.33
CA ARG A 198 37.17 16.78 -2.69
C ARG A 198 37.85 18.15 -2.79
N GLN A 199 37.58 19.05 -1.84
CA GLN A 199 38.20 20.38 -1.81
C GLN A 199 39.72 20.29 -1.61
N GLN A 200 40.16 19.37 -0.77
CA GLN A 200 41.59 19.12 -0.49
C GLN A 200 42.27 18.21 -1.54
N LYS A 201 41.53 17.76 -2.57
CA LYS A 201 42.02 16.85 -3.62
C LYS A 201 42.65 15.55 -3.07
N HIS A 202 42.11 15.02 -1.97
CA HIS A 202 42.54 13.76 -1.37
C HIS A 202 41.95 12.55 -2.10
N GLU A 203 42.54 12.19 -3.24
CA GLU A 203 42.06 11.11 -4.14
C GLU A 203 41.82 9.76 -3.44
N ASN A 204 42.71 9.36 -2.53
CA ASN A 204 42.57 8.09 -1.80
C ASN A 204 41.33 8.10 -0.89
N ALA A 205 41.05 9.21 -0.20
CA ALA A 205 39.88 9.36 0.66
C ALA A 205 38.58 9.34 -0.19
N ILE A 206 38.57 10.04 -1.33
CA ILE A 206 37.44 10.06 -2.26
C ILE A 206 37.11 8.64 -2.74
N LYS A 207 38.11 7.84 -3.11
CA LYS A 207 37.92 6.42 -3.51
C LYS A 207 37.32 5.58 -2.39
N ILE A 208 37.80 5.76 -1.15
CA ILE A 208 37.26 5.06 0.03
C ILE A 208 35.79 5.43 0.27
N PHE A 209 35.45 6.72 0.21
CA PHE A 209 34.07 7.17 0.39
C PHE A 209 33.14 6.62 -0.69
N LYS A 210 33.53 6.71 -1.97
CA LYS A 210 32.74 6.12 -3.07
C LYS A 210 32.50 4.63 -2.86
N LYS A 211 33.54 3.87 -2.47
CA LYS A 211 33.41 2.43 -2.16
C LYS A 211 32.45 2.16 -1.00
N ASN A 212 32.39 3.04 0.00
CA ASN A 212 31.51 2.86 1.16
C ASN A 212 30.08 3.37 0.95
N TYR A 213 29.82 4.15 -0.10
CA TYR A 213 28.48 4.72 -0.37
C TYR A 213 27.39 3.65 -0.52
N GLU A 214 27.72 2.53 -1.18
CA GLU A 214 26.79 1.39 -1.33
C GLU A 214 26.27 0.87 0.00
N LYS A 215 27.11 0.87 1.05
CA LYS A 215 26.69 0.41 2.39
C LYS A 215 25.62 1.31 2.99
N MET A 216 25.71 2.61 2.72
CA MET A 216 24.72 3.58 3.15
C MET A 216 23.41 3.42 2.37
N ILE A 217 23.48 3.08 1.08
CA ILE A 217 22.30 2.70 0.28
C ILE A 217 21.64 1.44 0.87
N HIS A 218 22.42 0.40 1.18
CA HIS A 218 21.89 -0.81 1.82
C HIS A 218 21.22 -0.52 3.15
N ALA A 219 21.81 0.36 3.97
CA ALA A 219 21.22 0.78 5.22
C ALA A 219 19.86 1.47 5.05
N ARG A 220 19.77 2.44 4.13
CA ARG A 220 18.50 3.11 3.79
C ARG A 220 17.44 2.11 3.36
N ARG A 221 17.82 1.14 2.52
CA ARG A 221 16.90 0.11 2.02
C ARG A 221 16.39 -0.79 3.15
N ASN A 222 17.27 -1.23 4.06
CA ASN A 222 16.87 -2.09 5.18
C ASN A 222 15.99 -1.33 6.19
N LEU A 223 16.35 -0.08 6.53
CA LEU A 223 15.50 0.76 7.39
C LEU A 223 14.13 1.03 6.75
N GLY A 224 14.11 1.38 5.45
CA GLY A 224 12.88 1.63 4.69
C GLY A 224 12.01 0.38 4.55
N LEU A 225 12.61 -0.79 4.34
CA LEU A 225 11.90 -2.07 4.35
C LEU A 225 11.27 -2.35 5.72
N PHE A 226 11.96 -2.01 6.81
CA PHE A 226 11.43 -2.20 8.15
C PHE A 226 10.28 -1.23 8.51
N GLN A 227 10.13 -0.12 7.78
CA GLN A 227 8.95 0.76 7.92
C GLN A 227 7.67 0.16 7.32
N TYR A 228 7.77 -1.02 6.69
CA TYR A 228 6.61 -1.77 6.23
C TYR A 228 5.62 -2.03 7.37
N HIS A 229 4.31 -1.96 7.09
CA HIS A 229 3.26 -1.96 8.11
C HIS A 229 3.04 -3.28 8.83
N ASP A 230 3.69 -4.39 8.42
CA ASP A 230 3.78 -5.60 9.25
C ASP A 230 5.17 -5.84 9.87
N ALA A 231 6.13 -4.94 9.60
CA ALA A 231 7.49 -5.02 10.11
C ALA A 231 7.62 -4.21 11.42
N ILE A 232 7.64 -2.88 11.35
CA ILE A 232 7.76 -2.01 12.53
C ILE A 232 6.62 -2.22 13.54
N THR A 233 5.42 -2.54 13.07
CA THR A 233 4.26 -2.86 13.91
C THR A 233 4.42 -4.19 14.67
N GLY A 234 5.29 -5.08 14.18
CA GLY A 234 5.55 -6.38 14.79
C GLY A 234 4.48 -7.44 14.52
N THR A 235 3.60 -7.22 13.53
CA THR A 235 2.48 -8.12 13.19
C THR A 235 2.84 -9.23 12.21
N SER A 236 4.06 -9.24 11.65
CA SER A 236 4.54 -10.36 10.84
C SER A 236 4.76 -11.65 11.64
N LYS A 237 4.75 -12.78 10.93
CA LYS A 237 5.12 -14.09 11.48
C LYS A 237 6.53 -14.07 12.08
N ALA A 238 6.77 -14.91 13.09
CA ALA A 238 8.04 -14.93 13.81
C ALA A 238 9.28 -15.12 12.90
N ALA A 239 9.20 -15.98 11.89
CA ALA A 239 10.32 -16.18 10.95
C ALA A 239 10.64 -14.92 10.13
N VAL A 240 9.62 -14.17 9.71
CA VAL A 240 9.78 -12.90 8.98
C VAL A 240 10.37 -11.83 9.90
N MET A 241 9.91 -11.77 11.15
CA MET A 241 10.49 -10.87 12.15
C MET A 241 11.96 -11.17 12.47
N ARG A 242 12.36 -12.45 12.42
CA ARG A 242 13.78 -12.82 12.53
C ARG A 242 14.60 -12.30 11.35
N ASP A 243 14.10 -12.42 10.11
CA ASP A 243 14.77 -11.85 8.93
C ASP A 243 14.94 -10.32 9.05
N TYR A 244 13.88 -9.60 9.46
CA TYR A 244 13.99 -8.18 9.75
C TYR A 244 15.04 -7.87 10.83
N GLY A 245 15.05 -8.66 11.91
CA GLY A 245 16.04 -8.55 12.98
C GLY A 245 17.48 -8.67 12.49
N THR A 246 17.77 -9.72 11.73
CA THR A 246 19.10 -9.96 11.15
C THR A 246 19.51 -8.79 10.26
N ARG A 247 18.62 -8.32 9.38
CA ARG A 247 18.90 -7.17 8.49
C ARG A 247 19.22 -5.90 9.28
N LEU A 248 18.42 -5.57 10.30
CA LEU A 248 18.64 -4.39 11.13
C LEU A 248 19.99 -4.49 11.85
N PHE A 249 20.27 -5.63 12.48
CA PHE A 249 21.50 -5.87 13.24
C PHE A 249 22.76 -5.79 12.38
N GLU A 250 22.77 -6.46 11.22
CA GLU A 250 23.87 -6.40 10.26
C GLU A 250 24.13 -4.97 9.77
N THR A 251 23.04 -4.21 9.55
CA THR A 251 23.10 -2.82 9.11
C THR A 251 23.72 -1.92 10.18
N ILE A 252 23.23 -2.01 11.43
CA ILE A 252 23.73 -1.22 12.56
C ILE A 252 25.24 -1.48 12.74
N THR A 253 25.63 -2.75 12.74
CA THR A 253 27.04 -3.15 12.88
C THR A 253 27.90 -2.57 11.75
N THR A 254 27.39 -2.59 10.52
CA THR A 254 28.09 -2.04 9.35
C THR A 254 28.28 -0.53 9.43
N ILE A 255 27.30 0.21 9.94
CA ILE A 255 27.36 1.67 10.09
C ILE A 255 28.27 2.06 11.25
N ASP A 256 28.14 1.46 12.43
CA ASP A 256 28.89 1.85 13.63
C ASP A 256 30.41 1.70 13.45
N ILE A 257 30.85 0.58 12.84
CA ILE A 257 32.27 0.33 12.52
C ILE A 257 32.85 1.42 11.60
N LYS A 258 32.01 2.09 10.80
CA LYS A 258 32.43 3.09 9.81
C LYS A 258 32.26 4.52 10.30
N TYR A 259 31.27 4.78 11.14
CA TYR A 259 31.13 6.01 11.92
C TYR A 259 32.46 6.38 12.60
N LYS A 260 33.08 5.40 13.27
CA LYS A 260 34.37 5.56 13.96
C LYS A 260 35.57 5.82 13.02
N LYS A 261 35.47 5.48 11.74
CA LYS A 261 36.55 5.68 10.75
C LYS A 261 36.45 7.02 10.01
N CYS A 262 35.25 7.58 9.87
CA CYS A 262 35.05 8.89 9.25
C CYS A 262 35.27 10.05 10.22
N ALA A 263 34.96 9.88 11.51
CA ALA A 263 35.07 10.93 12.52
C ALA A 263 36.47 11.60 12.60
N PRO A 264 37.61 10.86 12.54
CA PRO A 264 38.93 11.47 12.61
C PRO A 264 39.30 12.35 11.41
N LEU A 265 38.65 12.15 10.25
CA LEU A 265 38.89 12.94 9.04
C LEU A 265 38.21 14.31 9.08
N CYS A 266 37.23 14.49 9.98
CA CYS A 266 36.54 15.76 10.20
C CYS A 266 37.21 16.62 11.30
N THR A 267 37.98 16.00 12.20
CA THR A 267 38.75 16.72 13.21
C THR A 267 40.08 17.17 12.63
N ARG A 268 40.15 18.41 12.13
CA ARG A 268 41.44 19.08 11.94
C ARG A 268 42.15 19.15 13.30
N LYS A 269 43.33 18.56 13.43
CA LYS A 269 44.31 19.11 14.37
C LYS A 269 44.53 20.56 13.92
N ARG A 270 44.08 21.50 14.73
CA ARG A 270 44.55 22.89 14.64
C ARG A 270 46.01 22.91 15.08
#